data_AF-A0A420WXW1-F1
#
_entry.id   AF-A0A420WXW1-F1
#
_cell.length_a   1.000
_cell.length_b   1.000
_cell.length_c   1.000
_cell.angle_alpha   90.00
_cell.angle_beta   90.00
_cell.angle_gamma   90.00
#
_symmetry.space_group_name_H-M   'P 1'
#
loop_
_entity.id
_entity.type
_entity.pdbx_description
1 polymer ?
#
loop_
_entity_poly.entity_id
_entity_poly.type
_entity_poly.pdbx_seq_one_letter_code
_entity_poly.pdbx_strand_id
1 'polypeptide(L)'
;MPPTFTAVDRMPRSRRRTPLQCGLPVAFALLLACQPVIGCPAGVQANSEISQDEVLRLTESGYIRPFGEILDQARRHRSGKLLEADLECLGKHYVYEVEILDHDGRIWELRFDARTGDYLSAQKD
;
A
#
# COMPACT_ATOMS: atom_id res chain seq x y z
N MET A 1 32.67 -10.96 26.87
CA MET A 1 31.55 -11.84 27.28
C MET A 1 30.27 -11.21 26.77
N PRO A 2 29.51 -11.90 25.90
CA PRO A 2 28.30 -11.38 25.25
C PRO A 2 27.04 -11.71 26.07
N PRO A 3 25.92 -10.99 25.89
CA PRO A 3 24.62 -11.63 26.01
C PRO A 3 24.31 -12.40 24.73
N THR A 4 24.27 -13.72 24.89
CA THR A 4 23.70 -14.70 23.98
C THR A 4 22.25 -14.34 23.65
N PHE A 5 21.96 -13.84 22.44
CA PHE A 5 20.59 -13.82 21.94
C PHE A 5 20.32 -15.14 21.23
N THR A 6 19.75 -16.05 22.01
CA THR A 6 19.32 -17.38 21.61
C THR A 6 18.33 -17.29 20.46
N ALA A 7 18.58 -18.09 19.43
CA ALA A 7 17.61 -18.44 18.40
C ALA A 7 16.30 -18.89 19.07
N VAL A 8 15.24 -18.10 18.91
CA VAL A 8 13.88 -18.56 19.20
C VAL A 8 13.38 -19.25 17.94
N ASP A 9 13.50 -20.56 18.04
CA ASP A 9 12.78 -21.66 17.43
C ASP A 9 11.54 -21.32 16.58
N ARG A 10 11.48 -22.03 15.45
CA ARG A 10 10.34 -22.12 14.53
C ARG A 10 9.06 -22.51 15.28
N MET A 11 7.97 -21.77 15.04
CA MET A 11 6.63 -22.31 15.27
C MET A 11 5.73 -22.05 14.05
N PRO A 12 4.92 -23.03 13.62
CA PRO A 12 4.29 -23.02 12.30
C PRO A 12 3.11 -22.06 12.23
N ARG A 13 3.09 -21.22 11.19
CA ARG A 13 1.91 -20.44 10.81
C ARG A 13 0.85 -21.39 10.27
N SER A 14 -0.08 -21.80 11.13
CA SER A 14 -1.41 -22.21 10.68
C SER A 14 -2.48 -21.74 11.66
N ARG A 15 -3.21 -20.69 11.28
CA ARG A 15 -4.62 -20.54 11.64
C ARG A 15 -5.34 -19.87 10.48
N ARG A 16 -6.18 -20.69 9.85
CA ARG A 16 -7.14 -20.31 8.82
C ARG A 16 -8.22 -19.40 9.44
N ARG A 17 -8.90 -18.67 8.55
CA ARG A 17 -10.19 -17.96 8.71
C ARG A 17 -10.00 -16.58 9.39
N THR A 18 -10.31 -15.46 8.74
CA THR A 18 -11.47 -15.12 7.88
C THR A 18 -11.19 -13.83 7.13
N PRO A 19 -11.73 -13.62 5.91
CA PRO A 19 -11.75 -12.30 5.27
C PRO A 19 -12.88 -11.47 5.90
N LEU A 20 -12.50 -10.49 6.70
CA LEU A 20 -13.35 -9.55 7.40
C LEU A 20 -12.43 -8.33 7.61
N GLN A 21 -12.65 -7.12 7.09
CA GLN A 21 -13.84 -6.45 6.58
C GLN A 21 -13.31 -5.32 5.68
N CYS A 22 -13.63 -5.32 4.39
CA CYS A 22 -13.63 -4.09 3.61
C CYS A 22 -14.73 -3.18 4.19
N GLY A 23 -14.38 -1.95 4.52
CA GLY A 23 -15.35 -0.92 4.87
C GLY A 23 -16.37 -0.74 3.74
N LEU A 24 -17.62 -1.05 4.07
CA LEU A 24 -18.87 -0.75 3.35
C LEU A 24 -19.04 0.78 3.08
N PRO A 25 -20.11 1.25 2.41
CA PRO A 25 -20.79 0.78 1.20
C PRO A 25 -21.21 1.97 0.30
N VAL A 26 -20.76 2.09 -0.96
CA VAL A 26 -21.47 2.99 -1.90
C VAL A 26 -22.57 2.21 -2.58
N ALA A 27 -23.77 2.35 -2.02
CA ALA A 27 -25.02 1.84 -2.55
C ALA A 27 -25.26 2.34 -3.98
N PHE A 28 -24.90 1.54 -4.99
CA PHE A 28 -25.46 1.66 -6.33
C PHE A 28 -26.56 0.63 -6.51
N ALA A 29 -27.68 0.88 -5.84
CA ALA A 29 -28.94 0.24 -6.15
C ALA A 29 -29.65 1.07 -7.22
N LEU A 30 -29.57 0.66 -8.49
CA LEU A 30 -30.62 0.97 -9.45
C LEU A 30 -30.73 -0.11 -10.55
N LEU A 31 -31.76 -0.94 -10.36
CA LEU A 31 -32.60 -1.70 -11.30
C LEU A 31 -32.07 -2.17 -12.68
N LEU A 32 -32.00 -3.51 -12.79
CA LEU A 32 -32.62 -4.39 -13.79
C LEU A 32 -32.91 -3.83 -15.21
N ALA A 33 -32.23 -4.42 -16.23
CA ALA A 33 -32.81 -5.43 -17.15
C ALA A 33 -32.18 -5.38 -18.57
N CYS A 34 -31.19 -6.23 -18.88
CA CYS A 34 -31.01 -6.78 -20.24
C CYS A 34 -29.97 -7.92 -20.27
N GLN A 35 -30.50 -9.13 -20.50
CA GLN A 35 -29.99 -10.38 -21.10
C GLN A 35 -28.48 -10.74 -21.18
N PRO A 36 -28.14 -12.04 -21.09
CA PRO A 36 -26.77 -12.56 -20.98
C PRO A 36 -26.09 -12.67 -22.36
N VAL A 37 -24.92 -12.05 -22.51
CA VAL A 37 -24.02 -12.28 -23.65
C VAL A 37 -22.64 -12.64 -23.12
N ILE A 38 -22.35 -13.94 -23.24
CA ILE A 38 -21.09 -14.52 -23.74
C ILE A 38 -19.80 -13.80 -23.30
N GLY A 39 -19.14 -14.41 -22.32
CA GLY A 39 -17.72 -14.75 -22.39
C GLY A 39 -16.76 -13.65 -22.81
N CYS A 40 -16.31 -12.86 -21.86
CA CYS A 40 -14.92 -12.42 -21.80
C CYS A 40 -14.39 -12.88 -20.45
N PRO A 41 -13.37 -13.77 -20.37
CA PRO A 41 -12.59 -13.83 -19.16
C PRO A 41 -11.90 -12.47 -19.05
N ALA A 42 -12.53 -11.57 -18.30
CA ALA A 42 -11.91 -10.36 -17.84
C ALA A 42 -10.58 -10.80 -17.24
N GLY A 43 -9.47 -10.34 -17.83
CA GLY A 43 -8.16 -10.56 -17.27
C GLY A 43 -8.24 -10.14 -15.81
N VAL A 44 -8.04 -11.10 -14.92
CA VAL A 44 -7.84 -10.82 -13.50
C VAL A 44 -6.61 -9.92 -13.47
N GLN A 45 -6.82 -8.61 -13.37
CA GLN A 45 -5.77 -7.70 -12.96
C GLN A 45 -5.51 -8.04 -11.50
N ALA A 46 -4.62 -9.00 -11.28
CA ALA A 46 -4.01 -9.18 -9.98
C ALA A 46 -3.15 -7.93 -9.75
N ASN A 47 -3.67 -6.97 -9.00
CA ASN A 47 -2.82 -6.03 -8.29
C ASN A 47 -2.07 -6.85 -7.25
N SER A 48 -0.95 -7.45 -7.64
CA SER A 48 -0.08 -8.16 -6.70
C SER A 48 0.38 -7.16 -5.66
N GLU A 49 -0.16 -7.26 -4.43
CA GLU A 49 0.33 -6.57 -3.25
C GLU A 49 1.84 -6.84 -3.13
N ILE A 50 2.63 -5.77 -3.01
CA ILE A 50 4.09 -5.91 -2.93
C ILE A 50 4.45 -6.41 -1.54
N SER A 51 5.16 -7.54 -1.48
CA SER A 51 5.65 -8.07 -0.22
C SER A 51 6.77 -7.20 0.38
N GLN A 52 6.88 -7.14 1.70
CA GLN A 52 7.94 -6.37 2.37
C GLN A 52 9.36 -6.82 1.95
N ASP A 53 9.56 -8.13 1.70
CA ASP A 53 10.82 -8.65 1.19
C ASP A 53 11.15 -8.10 -0.20
N GLU A 54 10.14 -7.90 -1.04
CA GLU A 54 10.30 -7.30 -2.36
C GLU A 54 10.63 -5.81 -2.26
N VAL A 55 9.95 -5.06 -1.37
CA VAL A 55 10.28 -3.65 -1.09
C VAL A 55 11.74 -3.53 -0.63
N LEU A 56 12.19 -4.41 0.27
CA LEU A 56 13.57 -4.42 0.74
C LEU A 56 14.54 -4.65 -0.42
N ARG A 57 14.30 -5.66 -1.27
CA ARG A 57 15.15 -5.95 -2.43
C ARG A 57 15.19 -4.80 -3.44
N LEU A 58 14.07 -4.14 -3.70
CA LEU A 58 14.00 -2.97 -4.59
C LEU A 58 14.80 -1.78 -4.02
N THR A 59 14.76 -1.60 -2.70
CA THR A 59 15.52 -0.56 -2.01
C THR A 59 17.02 -0.86 -2.02
N GLU A 60 17.41 -2.09 -1.68
CA GLU A 60 18.81 -2.54 -1.64
C GLU A 60 19.47 -2.53 -3.03
N SER A 61 18.69 -2.80 -4.08
CA SER A 61 19.16 -2.71 -5.47
C SER A 61 19.23 -1.26 -5.99
N GLY A 62 18.72 -0.29 -5.23
CA GLY A 62 18.65 1.12 -5.63
C GLY A 62 17.60 1.40 -6.72
N TYR A 63 16.67 0.48 -6.96
CA TYR A 63 15.60 0.65 -7.94
C TYR A 63 14.53 1.63 -7.45
N ILE A 64 14.27 1.64 -6.14
CA ILE A 64 13.42 2.62 -5.46
C ILE A 64 14.22 3.38 -4.40
N ARG A 65 13.75 4.58 -4.07
CA ARG A 65 14.27 5.42 -2.99
C ARG A 65 13.92 4.81 -1.64
N PRO A 66 14.80 4.90 -0.64
CA PRO A 66 14.48 4.49 0.72
C PRO A 66 13.25 5.25 1.23
N PHE A 67 12.36 4.55 1.92
CA PHE A 67 11.13 5.13 2.47
C PHE A 67 11.39 6.39 3.33
N GLY A 68 12.52 6.44 4.06
CA GLY A 68 12.89 7.62 4.86
C GLY A 68 12.98 8.92 4.05
N GLU A 69 13.52 8.88 2.83
CA GLU A 69 13.61 10.06 1.95
C GLU A 69 12.22 10.54 1.52
N ILE A 70 11.35 9.57 1.19
CA ILE A 70 9.97 9.83 0.79
C ILE A 70 9.16 10.39 1.96
N LEU A 71 9.35 9.85 3.16
CA LEU A 71 8.70 10.34 4.37
C LEU A 71 9.10 11.78 4.70
N ASP A 72 10.38 12.13 4.52
CA ASP A 72 10.85 13.50 4.71
C ASP A 72 10.18 14.46 3.73
N GLN A 73 9.99 14.04 2.49
CA GLN A 73 9.27 14.83 1.48
C GLN A 73 7.78 14.93 1.80
N ALA A 74 7.14 13.82 2.19
CA ALA A 74 5.74 13.78 2.59
C ALA A 74 5.45 14.75 3.74
N ARG A 75 6.34 14.81 4.74
CA ARG A 75 6.23 15.76 5.87
C ARG A 75 6.34 17.23 5.46
N ARG A 76 7.05 17.54 4.36
CA ARG A 76 7.11 18.90 3.79
C ARG A 76 5.81 19.28 3.08
N HIS A 77 5.10 18.31 2.50
CA HIS A 77 3.80 18.54 1.87
C HIS A 77 2.66 18.61 2.88
N ARG A 78 2.64 17.69 3.85
CA ARG A 78 1.65 17.66 4.94
C ARG A 78 2.34 17.30 6.25
N SER A 79 2.26 18.22 7.21
CA SER A 79 2.65 17.93 8.58
C SER A 79 1.55 17.15 9.29
N GLY A 80 1.94 16.11 10.03
CA GLY A 80 1.00 15.25 10.74
C GLY A 80 1.63 13.97 11.23
N LYS A 81 0.78 13.07 11.72
CA LYS A 81 1.17 11.73 12.15
C LYS A 81 1.06 10.78 10.95
N LEU A 82 2.15 10.08 10.64
CA LEU A 82 2.13 8.96 9.70
C LEU A 82 1.23 7.86 10.23
N LEU A 83 0.25 7.43 9.44
CA LEU A 83 -0.64 6.32 9.76
C LEU A 83 -0.15 5.04 9.10
N GLU A 84 -0.03 5.09 7.78
CA GLU A 84 0.32 3.95 6.94
C GLU A 84 1.24 4.39 5.80
N ALA A 85 2.00 3.43 5.28
CA ALA A 85 2.82 3.63 4.10
C ALA A 85 2.95 2.32 3.34
N ASP A 86 2.57 2.35 2.08
CA ASP A 86 2.61 1.20 1.19
C ASP A 86 3.37 1.52 -0.09
N LEU A 87 3.84 0.45 -0.73
CA LEU A 87 4.39 0.51 -2.07
C LEU A 87 3.44 -0.22 -3.00
N GLU A 88 2.92 0.48 -3.99
CA GLU A 88 2.07 -0.09 -5.03
C GLU A 88 2.85 -0.29 -6.34
N CYS A 89 2.53 -1.36 -7.08
CA CYS A 89 3.04 -1.61 -8.42
C CYS A 89 1.96 -1.32 -9.45
N LEU A 90 2.04 -0.15 -10.09
CA LEU A 90 1.17 0.25 -11.18
C LEU A 90 1.83 -0.11 -12.52
N GLY A 91 1.72 -1.39 -12.87
CA GLY A 91 2.28 -1.96 -14.09
C GLY A 91 3.82 -2.03 -14.06
N LYS A 92 4.50 -0.96 -14.47
CA LYS A 92 5.98 -0.86 -14.44
C LYS A 92 6.48 0.26 -13.52
N HIS A 93 5.56 0.98 -12.89
CA HIS A 93 5.85 2.09 -12.01
C HIS A 93 5.59 1.66 -10.58
N TYR A 94 6.51 2.01 -9.69
CA TYR A 94 6.32 1.83 -8.26
C TYR A 94 5.94 3.18 -7.66
N VAL A 95 4.91 3.19 -6.82
CA VAL A 95 4.38 4.39 -6.20
C VAL A 95 4.34 4.17 -4.71
N TYR A 96 4.92 5.11 -3.96
CA TYR A 96 4.71 5.17 -2.52
C TYR A 96 3.39 5.87 -2.24
N GLU A 97 2.54 5.23 -1.44
CA GLU A 97 1.34 5.82 -0.87
C GLU A 97 1.62 6.06 0.62
N VAL A 98 1.44 7.30 1.07
CA VAL A 98 1.74 7.72 2.44
C VAL A 98 0.51 8.38 3.04
N GLU A 99 -0.03 7.78 4.10
CA GLU A 99 -1.18 8.33 4.80
C GLU A 99 -0.76 9.17 6.01
N ILE A 100 -1.25 10.40 6.06
CA ILE A 100 -0.95 11.37 7.12
C ILE A 100 -2.24 11.85 7.77
N LEU A 101 -2.34 11.68 9.09
CA LEU A 101 -3.33 12.34 9.93
C LEU A 101 -2.86 13.76 10.27
N ASP A 102 -3.57 14.76 9.77
CA ASP A 102 -3.29 16.16 10.08
C ASP A 102 -3.82 16.57 11.48
N HIS A 103 -3.51 17.81 11.86
CA HIS A 103 -3.92 18.38 13.15
C HIS A 103 -5.42 18.66 13.27
N ASP A 104 -6.14 18.75 12.15
CA ASP A 104 -7.60 18.87 12.08
C ASP A 104 -8.28 17.49 12.17
N GLY A 105 -7.51 16.40 12.29
CA GLY A 105 -8.00 15.03 12.33
C GLY A 105 -8.40 14.49 10.96
N ARG A 106 -7.88 15.06 9.87
CA ARG A 106 -8.15 14.62 8.49
C ARG A 106 -7.05 13.70 8.00
N ILE A 107 -7.42 12.67 7.27
CA ILE A 107 -6.48 11.74 6.63
C ILE A 107 -6.18 12.26 5.23
N TRP A 108 -4.88 12.32 4.93
CA TRP A 108 -4.36 12.70 3.63
C TRP A 108 -3.55 11.55 3.07
N GLU A 109 -3.91 11.12 1.88
CA GLU A 109 -3.17 10.15 1.10
C GLU A 109 -2.24 10.90 0.14
N LEU A 110 -0.93 10.70 0.26
CA LEU A 110 0.09 11.35 -0.55
C LEU A 110 0.80 10.30 -1.43
N ARG A 111 0.85 10.53 -2.74
CA ARG A 111 1.48 9.62 -3.69
C ARG A 111 2.80 10.18 -4.23
N PHE A 112 3.81 9.33 -4.29
CA PHE A 112 5.15 9.68 -4.80
C PHE A 112 5.67 8.60 -5.76
N ASP A 113 6.36 9.00 -6.83
CA ASP A 113 7.11 8.05 -7.67
C ASP A 113 8.24 7.44 -6.83
N ALA A 114 8.26 6.12 -6.69
CA ALA A 114 9.21 5.46 -5.80
C ALA A 114 10.64 5.49 -6.33
N ARG A 115 10.87 5.70 -7.62
CA ARG A 115 12.22 5.74 -8.21
C ARG A 115 12.81 7.15 -8.16
N THR A 116 12.02 8.16 -8.49
CA THR A 116 12.50 9.56 -8.52
C THR A 116 12.28 10.29 -7.20
N GLY A 117 11.27 9.90 -6.43
CA GLY A 117 10.76 10.64 -5.28
C GLY A 117 9.81 11.76 -5.66
N ASP A 118 9.44 11.91 -6.94
CA ASP A 118 8.58 13.01 -7.37
C ASP A 118 7.18 12.90 -6.75
N TYR A 119 6.68 14.01 -6.25
CA TYR A 119 5.30 14.09 -5.76
C TYR A 119 4.32 13.99 -6.92
N LEU A 120 3.36 13.08 -6.82
CA LEU A 120 2.38 12.80 -7.87
C LEU A 120 1.02 13.41 -7.54
N SER A 121 0.50 13.17 -6.35
CA SER A 121 -0.83 13.64 -5.95
C SER A 121 -1.01 13.65 -4.43
N ALA A 122 -2.04 14.38 -4.01
CA ALA A 122 -2.62 14.26 -2.67
C ALA A 122 -4.13 14.14 -2.81
N GLN A 123 -4.69 13.15 -2.12
CA GLN A 123 -6.13 13.03 -1.92
C GLN A 123 -6.45 13.06 -0.44
N LYS A 124 -7.70 13.43 -0.15
CA LYS A 124 -8.24 13.35 1.18
C LYS A 124 -9.12 12.11 1.23
N ASP A 125 -8.89 11.27 2.22
CA ASP A 125 -9.75 10.13 2.56
C ASP A 125 -10.94 10.58 3.44
#